data_AF-A0A6S6TNR7-F1
#
_entry.id   AF-A0A6S6TNR7-F1
#
_cell.length_a   1.000
_cell.length_b   1.000
_cell.length_c   1.000
_cell.angle_alpha   90.00
_cell.angle_beta   90.00
_cell.angle_gamma   90.00
#
_symmetry.space_group_name_H-M   'P 1'
#
loop_
_entity.id
_entity.type
_entity.pdbx_description
1 polymer ?
#
loop_
_entity_poly.entity_id
_entity_poly.type
_entity_poly.pdbx_seq_one_letter_code
_entity_poly.pdbx_strand_id
1 'polypeptide(L)' 'MTYNPEFDALNVVKSDRNHVWHHLTQHKAYQNTDPMVIVKGEGLNVWDINGNEYLDAVSGTV' A
#
# COMPACT_ATOMS: atom_id res chain seq x y z
N MET A 1 -1.49 -12.71 -7.68
CA MET A 1 -0.54 -12.82 -6.55
C MET A 1 0.84 -13.18 -7.12
N THR A 2 1.52 -12.22 -7.74
CA THR A 2 2.93 -12.40 -8.12
C THR A 2 3.76 -12.25 -6.85
N TYR A 3 4.14 -13.39 -6.29
CA TYR A 3 4.98 -13.52 -5.10
C TYR A 3 6.40 -12.99 -5.39
N ASN A 4 6.77 -11.86 -4.80
CA ASN A 4 8.17 -11.44 -4.70
C ASN A 4 8.77 -12.10 -3.43
N PRO A 5 9.67 -13.09 -3.55
CA PRO A 5 10.16 -13.88 -2.42
C PRO A 5 10.96 -13.09 -1.37
N GLU A 6 11.39 -11.86 -1.67
CA GLU A 6 12.13 -11.03 -0.70
C GLU A 6 11.24 -10.13 0.18
N PHE A 7 9.95 -9.98 -0.14
CA PHE A 7 9.05 -9.05 0.56
C PHE A 7 7.77 -9.76 1.05
N ASP A 8 7.63 -9.87 2.37
CA ASP A 8 6.44 -10.46 3.00
C ASP A 8 5.29 -9.46 3.09
N ALA A 9 4.59 -9.29 1.96
CA ALA A 9 3.49 -8.36 1.83
C ALA A 9 2.34 -8.62 2.84
N LEU A 10 2.06 -9.88 3.17
CA LEU A 10 0.98 -10.23 4.09
C LEU A 10 1.28 -9.77 5.52
N ASN A 11 2.52 -9.98 5.98
CA ASN A 11 2.94 -9.51 7.30
C ASN A 11 3.00 -7.98 7.37
N VAL A 12 3.43 -7.30 6.31
CA VAL A 12 3.42 -5.83 6.26
C VAL A 12 2.00 -5.28 6.37
N VAL A 13 1.06 -5.78 5.57
CA VAL A 13 -0.35 -5.37 5.61
C VAL A 13 -0.98 -5.59 6.99
N LYS A 14 -0.72 -6.76 7.60
CA LYS A 14 -1.20 -7.07 8.95
C LYS A 14 -0.59 -6.13 9.99
N SER A 15 0.71 -5.84 9.89
CA SER A 15 1.39 -4.95 10.82
C SER A 15 0.89 -3.52 10.69
N ASP A 16 0.68 -3.04 9.46
CA ASP A 16 0.15 -1.70 9.19
C ASP A 16 -1.22 -1.51 9.85
N ARG A 17 -2.16 -2.43 9.58
CA ARG A 17 -3.51 -2.42 10.18
C ARG A 17 -3.47 -2.33 11.71
N ASN A 18 -2.54 -3.05 12.34
CA ASN A 18 -2.53 -3.22 13.79
C ASN A 18 -1.77 -2.11 14.53
N HIS A 19 -0.85 -1.42 13.86
CA HIS A 19 0.14 -0.57 14.53
C HIS A 19 0.31 0.82 13.93
N VAL A 20 -0.21 1.11 12.72
CA VAL A 20 0.01 2.40 12.03
C VAL A 20 -1.24 3.26 12.05
N TRP A 21 -1.12 4.47 12.59
CA TRP A 21 -2.17 5.49 12.53
C TRP A 21 -1.93 6.46 11.36
N HIS A 22 -2.48 6.14 10.20
CA HIS A 22 -2.45 7.00 9.01
C HIS A 22 -3.13 8.36 9.19
N HIS A 23 -2.48 9.43 8.75
CA HIS A 23 -3.13 10.73 8.59
C HIS A 23 -4.24 10.68 7.53
N LEU A 24 -5.25 11.54 7.69
CA LEU A 24 -6.35 11.76 6.73
C LEU A 24 -7.06 10.48 6.25
N THR A 25 -7.08 9.45 7.09
CA THR A 25 -7.60 8.13 6.76
C THR A 25 -8.69 7.70 7.74
N GLN A 26 -9.73 7.03 7.25
CA GLN A 26 -10.78 6.42 8.08
C GLN A 26 -10.42 4.97 8.44
N HIS A 27 -9.80 4.75 9.60
CA HIS A 27 -9.32 3.43 10.02
C HIS A 27 -10.40 2.37 10.21
N LYS A 28 -11.65 2.74 10.47
CA LYS A 28 -12.73 1.75 10.63
C LYS A 28 -12.89 0.87 9.39
N ALA A 29 -12.58 1.38 8.19
CA ALA A 29 -12.64 0.62 6.96
C ALA A 29 -11.65 -0.57 6.96
N TYR A 30 -10.49 -0.44 7.61
CA TYR A 30 -9.47 -1.48 7.67
C TYR A 30 -9.88 -2.73 8.45
N GLN A 31 -11.03 -2.74 9.10
CA GLN A 31 -11.63 -3.96 9.65
C GLN A 31 -12.10 -4.93 8.54
N ASN A 32 -12.42 -4.41 7.36
CA ASN A 32 -12.96 -5.19 6.24
C ASN A 32 -12.09 -5.12 4.97
N THR A 33 -11.18 -4.15 4.89
CA THR A 33 -10.27 -3.96 3.75
C THR A 33 -8.82 -3.87 4.21
N ASP A 34 -7.88 -4.11 3.29
CA ASP A 34 -6.46 -3.89 3.55
C ASP A 34 -6.06 -2.45 3.20
N PRO A 35 -5.09 -1.84 3.92
CA PRO A 35 -4.41 -0.63 3.48
C PRO A 35 -3.68 -0.86 2.16
N MET A 36 -3.64 0.15 1.29
CA MET A 36 -2.82 0.13 0.08
C MET A 36 -1.34 0.25 0.47
N VAL A 37 -0.51 -0.62 -0.10
CA VAL A 37 0.94 -0.60 0.11
C VAL A 37 1.63 -0.45 -1.24
N ILE A 38 2.25 0.71 -1.47
CA ILE A 38 3.07 0.97 -2.66
C ILE A 38 4.48 0.42 -2.44
N VAL A 39 5.00 -0.33 -3.40
CA VAL A 39 6.31 -1.03 -3.29
C VAL A 39 7.32 -0.62 -4.36
N LYS A 40 6.89 0.09 -5.40
CA LYS A 40 7.76 0.57 -6.47
C LYS A 40 7.26 1.91 -6.98
N GLY A 41 8.19 2.79 -7.33
CA GLY A 41 7.94 3.98 -8.16
C GLY A 41 8.97 4.05 -9.29
N GLU A 42 8.53 4.47 -10.48
CA GLU A 42 9.37 4.64 -11.67
C GLU A 42 8.72 5.67 -12.61
N GLY A 43 9.45 6.72 -12.95
CA GLY A 43 8.90 7.83 -13.73
C GLY A 43 7.73 8.49 -12.99
N LEU A 44 6.57 8.56 -13.65
CA LEU A 44 5.33 9.11 -13.08
C LEU A 44 4.43 8.04 -12.44
N ASN A 45 4.86 6.77 -12.42
CA ASN A 45 3.98 5.66 -12.07
C ASN A 45 4.46 4.97 -10.79
N VAL A 46 3.51 4.37 -10.06
CA VAL A 46 3.73 3.60 -8.84
C VAL A 46 3.00 2.26 -8.92
N TRP A 47 3.53 1.25 -8.21
CA TRP A 47 2.93 -0.08 -8.15
C TRP A 47 2.65 -0.52 -6.72
N ASP A 48 1.50 -1.13 -6.49
CA ASP A 48 1.14 -1.73 -5.21
C ASP A 48 1.67 -3.17 -5.06
N ILE A 49 1.54 -3.73 -3.86
CA ILE A 49 1.88 -5.13 -3.55
C ILE A 49 1.13 -6.17 -4.38
N ASN A 50 0.00 -5.81 -5.00
CA ASN A 50 -0.79 -6.69 -5.84
C ASN A 50 -0.33 -6.67 -7.31
N GLY A 51 0.59 -5.77 -7.65
CA GLY A 51 1.10 -5.55 -9.01
C GLY A 51 0.27 -4.56 -9.83
N ASN A 52 -0.68 -3.85 -9.22
CA ASN A 52 -1.45 -2.83 -9.92
C ASN A 52 -0.58 -1.58 -10.13
N GLU A 53 -0.72 -0.98 -11.32
CA GLU A 53 -0.02 0.23 -11.71
C GLU A 53 -0.94 1.45 -11.61
N TYR A 54 -0.40 2.55 -11.08
CA TYR A 54 -1.12 3.81 -10.93
C TYR A 54 -0.25 4.97 -11.43
N LEU A 55 -0.89 5.97 -12.06
CA LEU A 55 -0.27 7.26 -12.30
C LEU A 55 -0.23 8.05 -10.98
N ASP A 56 0.95 8.47 -10.56
CA ASP A 56 1.12 9.40 -9.43
C ASP A 56 0.87 10.84 -9.89
N ALA A 57 -0.42 11.20 -9.97
CA ALA A 57 -0.88 12.52 -10.41
C ALA A 57 -0.74 13.63 -9.36
N VAL A 58 -0.28 13.29 -8.15
CA VAL A 58 -0.14 14.22 -7.02
C VAL A 58 1.30 14.32 -6.49
N SER A 59 2.23 13.55 -7.07
CA SER A 59 3.64 13.50 -6.68
C SER A 59 3.81 13.20 -5.17
N GLY A 60 2.99 12.29 -4.65
CA GLY A 60 3.00 11.88 -3.25
C GLY A 60 2.45 12.88 -2.22
N THR A 61 1.89 14.03 -2.64
CA THR A 61 1.25 14.95 -1.67
C THR A 61 -0.08 14.40 -1.17
N VAL A 62 -0.47 14.83 0.04
CA VAL A 62 -1.78 14.59 0.66
C VAL A 62 -2.75 15.74 0.44
#